data_AF-A0A3S9QE67-F1
#
_entry.id   AF-A0A3S9QE67-F1
#
_cell.length_a   1.000
_cell.length_b   1.000
_cell.length_c   1.000
_cell.angle_alpha   90.00
_cell.angle_beta   90.00
_cell.angle_gamma   90.00
#
_symmetry.space_group_name_H-M   'P 1'
#
loop_
_entity.id
_entity.type
_entity.pdbx_description
1 polymer ?
#
loop_
_entity_poly.entity_id
_entity_poly.type
_entity_poly.pdbx_seq_one_letter_code
_entity_poly.pdbx_strand_id
1 'polypeptide(L)'
;MTVIYNNGTNPTSVGATQLNPHVFERKALLDSLEEAYFSQLADSRTMPKTSGTMIKQYRYFPVIDDRNSNEMGLDAKGAKYANGNLYGSSNDAGLIADKFPVLGELGGRKNRIGMTRKEIQSNLQKFGVFYEYSNDAVNFDSDAKLLEHLERETTNACMTVYEDKLQLDLLTNAGLVKYAGTATQNSELSHGMELKYADLVKLGIDLDKNRCPKQTKIITGTRLTDTRTIPDCRIAYVGSELIPTLEAMVDYHNKPAFIPAHQYAAGTTLLKGEVGRIAGFRIIVVPRMMKWAGVGAEATDAAYYKTNNKYDVFPFLVVGDEAFTTIGFQSGGGNGKFTTIHKKAGEATASSADPYGETGFTSKKWWYGFMPQYVERIALLKVVAKM
;
A
#
# COMPACT_ATOMS: atom_id res chain seq x y z
N MET A 1 -11.70 35.70 68.83
CA MET A 1 -11.29 34.54 68.00
C MET A 1 -12.33 34.36 66.90
N THR A 2 -12.05 34.07 65.64
CA THR A 2 -10.85 34.16 64.80
C THR A 2 -11.39 34.01 63.37
N VAL A 3 -11.18 35.03 62.56
CA VAL A 3 -10.67 35.03 61.19
C VAL A 3 -10.71 33.73 60.33
N ILE A 4 -10.97 34.00 59.04
CA ILE A 4 -10.57 33.38 57.75
C ILE A 4 -11.38 32.20 57.16
N TYR A 5 -11.84 32.44 55.92
CA TYR A 5 -12.22 31.45 54.91
C TYR A 5 -10.97 30.75 54.30
N ASN A 6 -11.16 29.53 53.78
CA ASN A 6 -10.14 28.62 53.19
C ASN A 6 -9.10 28.03 54.16
N ASN A 7 -9.52 27.03 54.94
CA ASN A 7 -8.59 25.99 55.44
C ASN A 7 -8.98 24.60 54.91
N GLY A 8 -8.53 24.32 53.68
CA GLY A 8 -7.92 23.05 53.30
C GLY A 8 -8.77 21.77 53.25
N THR A 9 -9.46 21.53 52.14
CA THR A 9 -9.03 20.53 51.12
C THR A 9 -9.89 20.68 49.84
N ASN A 10 -9.26 21.11 48.74
CA ASN A 10 -9.83 21.16 47.38
C ASN A 10 -10.09 19.73 46.82
N PRO A 11 -10.84 19.52 45.71
CA PRO A 11 -12.21 19.95 45.42
C PRO A 11 -13.06 18.86 44.66
N THR A 12 -14.35 19.13 44.47
CA THR A 12 -15.31 18.53 43.51
C THR A 12 -15.80 17.08 43.68
N SER A 13 -17.06 16.92 44.12
CA SER A 13 -17.86 15.69 44.03
C SER A 13 -18.79 15.65 42.81
N VAL A 14 -18.58 16.53 41.84
CA VAL A 14 -19.24 16.45 40.53
C VAL A 14 -18.14 16.24 39.49
N GLY A 15 -17.81 14.97 39.26
CA GLY A 15 -16.84 14.54 38.26
C GLY A 15 -17.35 14.80 36.84
N ALA A 16 -17.35 16.05 36.43
CA ALA A 16 -17.63 16.46 35.06
C ALA A 16 -16.35 16.37 34.21
N THR A 17 -15.93 15.15 33.90
CA THR A 17 -15.03 14.84 32.78
C THR A 17 -15.84 14.13 31.70
N GLN A 18 -16.91 14.77 31.21
CA GLN A 18 -17.83 14.15 30.25
C GLN A 18 -18.15 15.03 29.04
N LEU A 19 -17.12 15.63 28.44
CA LEU A 19 -17.01 15.57 26.98
C LEU A 19 -15.78 14.72 26.71
N ASN A 20 -16.00 13.48 26.30
CA ASN A 20 -14.95 12.51 26.05
C ASN A 20 -14.40 12.80 24.64
N PRO A 21 -13.26 13.52 24.48
CA PRO A 21 -12.71 13.86 23.17
C PRO A 21 -12.44 12.58 22.35
N HIS A 22 -12.19 11.48 23.06
CA HIS A 22 -12.00 10.14 22.52
C HIS A 22 -13.22 9.50 21.83
N VAL A 23 -14.45 9.96 22.09
CA VAL A 23 -15.64 9.43 21.37
C VAL A 23 -15.68 10.01 19.96
N PHE A 24 -15.37 11.30 19.83
CA PHE A 24 -15.34 12.00 18.54
C PHE A 24 -14.16 11.56 17.69
N GLU A 25 -12.96 11.44 18.29
CA GLU A 25 -11.80 10.86 17.62
C GLU A 25 -12.08 9.44 17.11
N ARG A 26 -12.77 8.60 17.90
CA ARG A 26 -13.09 7.23 17.49
C ARG A 26 -14.09 7.18 16.33
N LYS A 27 -15.08 8.08 16.31
CA LYS A 27 -16.04 8.18 15.19
C LYS A 27 -15.36 8.69 13.92
N ALA A 28 -14.56 9.76 14.03
CA ALA A 28 -13.75 10.26 12.92
C ALA A 28 -12.76 9.22 12.39
N LEU A 29 -12.17 8.40 13.28
CA LEU A 29 -11.32 7.28 12.87
C LEU A 29 -12.10 6.20 12.12
N LEU A 30 -13.32 5.87 12.54
CA LEU A 30 -14.20 4.91 11.87
C LEU A 30 -14.57 5.37 10.45
N ASP A 31 -14.97 6.63 10.30
CA ASP A 31 -15.29 7.21 8.98
C ASP A 31 -14.03 7.26 8.09
N SER A 32 -12.87 7.58 8.66
CA SER A 32 -11.61 7.58 7.91
C SER A 32 -11.15 6.18 7.45
N LEU A 33 -11.67 5.10 8.05
CA LEU A 33 -11.47 3.74 7.53
C LEU A 33 -12.22 3.52 6.21
N GLU A 34 -13.24 4.31 5.89
CA GLU A 34 -13.92 4.28 4.60
C GLU A 34 -13.02 4.74 3.43
N GLU A 35 -11.87 5.34 3.74
CA GLU A 35 -10.89 5.76 2.74
C GLU A 35 -9.72 4.78 2.59
N ALA A 36 -9.57 3.81 3.52
CA ALA A 36 -8.48 2.84 3.51
C ALA A 36 -8.73 1.66 2.53
N TYR A 37 -8.05 1.62 1.38
CA TYR A 37 -8.13 0.52 0.40
C TYR A 37 -6.84 -0.31 0.34
N PHE A 38 -5.66 0.33 0.39
CA PHE A 38 -4.36 -0.35 0.26
C PHE A 38 -3.80 -0.79 1.62
N SER A 39 -4.09 -0.04 2.70
CA SER A 39 -3.57 -0.40 4.03
C SER A 39 -4.15 -1.69 4.61
N GLN A 40 -5.22 -2.25 4.03
CA GLN A 40 -5.80 -3.53 4.46
C GLN A 40 -4.83 -4.71 4.28
N LEU A 41 -3.86 -4.59 3.36
CA LEU A 41 -2.85 -5.62 3.05
C LEU A 41 -1.47 -5.29 3.61
N ALA A 42 -1.34 -4.14 4.28
CA ALA A 42 -0.06 -3.68 4.77
C ALA A 42 0.30 -4.41 6.06
N ASP A 43 1.44 -5.09 6.07
CA ASP A 43 2.09 -5.42 7.32
C ASP A 43 2.52 -4.11 7.99
N SER A 44 2.34 -4.01 9.31
CA SER A 44 2.79 -2.85 10.08
C SER A 44 4.05 -3.17 10.88
N ARG A 45 5.07 -2.33 10.78
CA ARG A 45 6.22 -2.34 11.70
C ARG A 45 6.37 -0.99 12.36
N THR A 46 6.76 -0.99 13.62
CA THR A 46 6.96 0.24 14.38
C THR A 46 8.42 0.40 14.74
N MET A 47 9.01 1.55 14.41
CA MET A 47 10.36 1.87 14.86
C MET A 47 10.35 2.36 16.32
N PRO A 48 11.22 1.78 17.18
CA PRO A 48 11.36 2.24 18.55
C PRO A 48 12.07 3.60 18.57
N LYS A 49 11.93 4.34 19.67
CA LYS A 49 12.68 5.58 19.88
C LYS A 49 14.19 5.31 19.78
N THR A 50 14.96 6.35 19.45
CA THR A 50 16.43 6.32 19.37
C THR A 50 17.05 5.35 18.34
N SER A 51 16.27 4.83 17.40
CA SER A 51 16.75 3.89 16.36
C SER A 51 17.12 4.55 15.01
N GLY A 52 17.21 5.88 14.98
CA GLY A 52 17.46 6.64 13.75
C GLY A 52 16.22 6.76 12.84
N THR A 53 16.42 7.23 11.61
CA THR A 53 15.35 7.46 10.62
C THR A 53 15.31 6.43 9.50
N MET A 54 16.28 5.52 9.46
CA MET A 54 16.40 4.49 8.43
C MET A 54 16.23 3.10 9.06
N ILE A 55 15.33 2.30 8.51
CA ILE A 55 15.26 0.88 8.82
C ILE A 55 15.98 0.09 7.73
N LYS A 56 16.84 -0.83 8.15
CA LYS A 56 17.56 -1.74 7.28
C LYS A 56 17.14 -3.17 7.62
N GLN A 57 16.83 -3.95 6.60
CA GLN A 57 16.53 -5.37 6.74
C GLN A 57 17.35 -6.15 5.72
N TYR A 58 18.00 -7.20 6.21
CA TYR A 58 18.66 -8.15 5.32
C TYR A 58 17.65 -9.15 4.79
N ARG A 59 17.65 -9.31 3.47
CA ARG A 59 16.93 -10.34 2.75
C ARG A 59 17.93 -11.36 2.22
N TYR A 60 17.72 -12.62 2.57
CA TYR A 60 18.51 -13.73 2.07
C TYR A 60 17.86 -14.29 0.80
N PHE A 61 18.66 -14.55 -0.22
CA PHE A 61 18.22 -15.24 -1.43
C PHE A 61 18.60 -16.72 -1.35
N PRO A 62 17.77 -17.62 -1.90
CA PRO A 62 18.15 -19.02 -2.07
C PRO A 62 19.43 -19.14 -2.90
N VAL A 63 20.23 -20.16 -2.61
CA VAL A 63 21.56 -20.34 -3.22
C VAL A 63 21.50 -20.44 -4.75
N ILE A 64 20.43 -21.06 -5.27
CA ILE A 64 20.20 -21.34 -6.70
C ILE A 64 19.53 -20.16 -7.42
N ASP A 65 19.02 -19.16 -6.70
CA ASP A 65 18.37 -18.00 -7.32
C ASP A 65 19.40 -17.17 -8.13
N ASP A 66 19.05 -16.68 -9.31
CA ASP A 66 19.95 -15.87 -10.16
C ASP A 66 20.42 -14.59 -9.46
N ARG A 67 19.61 -14.07 -8.54
CA ARG A 67 19.95 -12.90 -7.73
C ARG A 67 21.06 -13.18 -6.73
N ASN A 68 21.39 -14.45 -6.49
CA ASN A 68 22.53 -14.85 -5.68
C ASN A 68 23.85 -14.80 -6.49
N SER A 69 24.17 -13.63 -7.03
CA SER A 69 25.40 -13.40 -7.78
C SER A 69 26.57 -13.13 -6.83
N ASN A 70 27.56 -14.01 -6.81
CA ASN A 70 28.80 -13.84 -6.05
C ASN A 70 30.00 -14.29 -6.88
N GLU A 71 31.19 -13.78 -6.54
CA GLU A 71 32.44 -14.13 -7.24
C GLU A 71 33.09 -15.44 -6.76
N MET A 72 32.43 -16.15 -5.84
CA MET A 72 33.01 -17.25 -5.06
C MET A 72 32.56 -18.63 -5.53
N GLY A 73 31.61 -18.71 -6.47
CA GLY A 73 31.14 -19.97 -7.05
C GLY A 73 32.17 -20.61 -8.00
N LEU A 74 32.43 -21.91 -7.86
CA LEU A 74 33.32 -22.68 -8.73
C LEU A 74 32.59 -23.87 -9.37
N ASP A 75 32.77 -24.07 -10.67
CA ASP A 75 32.20 -25.19 -11.43
C ASP A 75 32.96 -26.52 -11.20
N ALA A 76 32.48 -27.59 -11.82
CA ALA A 76 33.09 -28.92 -11.72
C ALA A 76 34.54 -28.97 -12.27
N LYS A 77 34.93 -27.97 -13.09
CA LYS A 77 36.27 -27.78 -13.68
C LYS A 77 37.10 -26.74 -12.92
N GLY A 78 36.56 -26.10 -11.88
CA GLY A 78 37.24 -25.07 -11.09
C GLY A 78 37.20 -23.65 -11.68
N ALA A 79 36.35 -23.39 -12.68
CA ALA A 79 36.11 -22.07 -13.26
C ALA A 79 34.98 -21.32 -12.53
N LYS A 80 35.02 -19.97 -12.55
CA LYS A 80 33.95 -19.15 -11.96
C LYS A 80 32.65 -19.28 -12.76
N TYR A 81 31.51 -19.38 -12.06
CA TYR A 81 30.20 -19.29 -12.73
C TYR A 81 29.90 -17.84 -13.16
N ALA A 82 29.47 -17.64 -14.41
CA ALA A 82 29.16 -16.31 -14.95
C ALA A 82 27.77 -15.76 -14.55
N ASN A 83 26.77 -16.61 -14.25
CA ASN A 83 25.36 -16.24 -14.08
C ASN A 83 24.71 -16.86 -12.82
N GLY A 84 25.31 -16.66 -11.64
CA GLY A 84 24.82 -17.23 -10.37
C GLY A 84 25.36 -18.63 -10.07
N ASN A 85 25.02 -19.19 -8.91
CA ASN A 85 25.54 -20.50 -8.50
C ASN A 85 24.81 -21.63 -9.23
N LEU A 86 25.58 -22.62 -9.71
CA LEU A 86 25.08 -23.84 -10.36
C LEU A 86 24.30 -23.52 -11.64
N TYR A 87 22.97 -23.62 -11.62
CA TYR A 87 22.09 -23.48 -12.80
C TYR A 87 21.07 -22.34 -12.71
N GLY A 88 21.07 -21.57 -11.62
CA GLY A 88 20.23 -20.37 -11.55
C GLY A 88 18.72 -20.67 -11.45
N SER A 89 17.89 -19.67 -11.80
CA SER A 89 16.43 -19.79 -11.89
C SER A 89 15.94 -20.46 -13.18
N SER A 90 16.86 -20.99 -13.99
CA SER A 90 16.54 -21.71 -15.22
C SER A 90 15.67 -22.94 -14.93
N ASN A 91 14.68 -23.17 -15.80
CA ASN A 91 13.89 -24.40 -15.84
C ASN A 91 14.19 -25.23 -17.10
N ASP A 92 15.22 -24.86 -17.86
CA ASP A 92 15.63 -25.58 -19.06
C ASP A 92 16.39 -26.85 -18.68
N ALA A 93 15.81 -28.00 -19.02
CA ALA A 93 16.38 -29.31 -18.73
C ALA A 93 17.76 -29.51 -19.36
N GLY A 94 18.02 -28.94 -20.54
CA GLY A 94 19.33 -29.03 -21.20
C GLY A 94 20.42 -28.31 -20.39
N LEU A 95 20.15 -27.06 -20.02
CA LEU A 95 21.09 -26.27 -19.22
C LEU A 95 21.31 -26.81 -17.80
N ILE A 96 20.28 -27.40 -17.18
CA ILE A 96 20.40 -27.97 -15.83
C ILE A 96 21.21 -29.27 -15.86
N ALA A 97 20.98 -30.15 -16.85
CA ALA A 97 21.69 -31.41 -16.99
C ALA A 97 23.22 -31.19 -17.05
N ASP A 98 23.65 -30.16 -17.77
CA ASP A 98 25.07 -29.81 -17.94
C ASP A 98 25.71 -29.17 -16.69
N LYS A 99 24.90 -28.70 -15.74
CA LYS A 99 25.34 -27.88 -14.59
C LYS A 99 25.13 -28.55 -13.24
N PHE A 100 24.86 -29.85 -13.22
CA PHE A 100 24.84 -30.60 -11.96
C PHE A 100 26.23 -30.62 -11.30
N PRO A 101 26.32 -30.45 -9.97
CA PRO A 101 27.58 -30.46 -9.24
C PRO A 101 28.11 -31.89 -9.08
N VAL A 102 28.65 -32.44 -10.16
CA VAL A 102 29.26 -33.77 -10.18
C VAL A 102 30.58 -33.78 -9.41
N LEU A 103 30.85 -34.87 -8.70
CA LEU A 103 32.11 -35.14 -8.03
C LEU A 103 32.80 -36.31 -8.73
N GLY A 104 34.12 -36.22 -8.88
CA GLY A 104 34.95 -37.29 -9.46
C GLY A 104 35.95 -37.82 -8.44
N GLU A 105 36.66 -38.89 -8.80
CA GLU A 105 37.57 -39.63 -7.90
C GLU A 105 38.81 -38.82 -7.49
N LEU A 106 39.16 -37.78 -8.25
CA LEU A 106 40.28 -36.88 -7.95
C LEU A 106 39.85 -35.72 -7.04
N GLY A 107 40.54 -35.59 -5.90
CA GLY A 107 40.36 -34.50 -4.93
C GLY A 107 40.73 -33.11 -5.49
N GLY A 108 40.01 -32.08 -5.05
CA GLY A 108 40.24 -30.68 -5.46
C GLY A 108 39.10 -29.74 -5.01
N ARG A 109 39.30 -28.42 -5.12
CA ARG A 109 38.26 -27.41 -4.79
C ARG A 109 37.23 -27.30 -5.93
N LYS A 110 36.22 -28.17 -5.93
CA LYS A 110 35.11 -28.21 -6.91
C LYS A 110 33.79 -27.82 -6.25
N ASN A 111 32.82 -27.39 -7.06
CA ASN A 111 31.42 -27.17 -6.64
C ASN A 111 31.27 -26.24 -5.43
N ARG A 112 32.09 -25.20 -5.34
CA ARG A 112 31.96 -24.17 -4.30
C ARG A 112 30.71 -23.34 -4.60
N ILE A 113 29.90 -23.12 -3.57
CA ILE A 113 28.76 -22.20 -3.62
C ILE A 113 29.07 -20.93 -2.82
N GLY A 114 28.60 -19.78 -3.29
CA GLY A 114 28.60 -18.55 -2.50
C GLY A 114 27.19 -18.14 -2.07
N MET A 115 27.09 -17.28 -1.07
CA MET A 115 25.81 -16.80 -0.57
C MET A 115 25.86 -15.29 -0.50
N THR A 116 24.78 -14.64 -0.93
CA THR A 116 24.63 -13.19 -0.85
C THR A 116 23.35 -12.85 -0.09
N ARG A 117 23.40 -11.71 0.58
CA ARG A 117 22.25 -11.07 1.19
C ARG A 117 22.09 -9.70 0.57
N LYS A 118 20.85 -9.27 0.34
CA LYS A 118 20.54 -7.91 -0.09
C LYS A 118 20.05 -7.11 1.10
N GLU A 119 20.55 -5.89 1.24
CA GLU A 119 20.04 -4.93 2.20
C GLU A 119 18.86 -4.19 1.55
N ILE A 120 17.69 -4.28 2.18
CA ILE A 120 16.52 -3.46 1.86
C ILE A 120 16.49 -2.34 2.89
N GLN A 121 16.31 -1.12 2.42
CA GLN A 121 16.26 0.07 3.26
C GLN A 121 15.00 0.88 2.98
N SER A 122 14.44 1.49 4.03
CA SER A 122 13.36 2.47 3.93
C SER A 122 13.66 3.63 4.87
N ASN A 123 13.36 4.84 4.40
CA ASN A 123 13.45 6.05 5.19
C ASN A 123 12.06 6.38 5.76
N LEU A 124 12.02 6.87 7.00
CA LEU A 124 10.82 7.51 7.51
C LEU A 124 10.80 8.98 7.15
N GLN A 125 9.64 9.42 6.69
CA GLN A 125 9.32 10.81 6.48
C GLN A 125 8.20 11.24 7.42
N LYS A 126 8.27 12.48 7.87
CA LYS A 126 7.24 13.09 8.70
C LYS A 126 6.35 13.97 7.84
N PHE A 127 5.05 13.79 8.01
CA PHE A 127 4.03 14.59 7.37
C PHE A 127 3.17 15.29 8.43
N GLY A 128 2.54 16.39 8.05
CA GLY A 128 1.62 17.09 8.91
C GLY A 128 0.78 18.09 8.16
N VAL A 129 -0.40 18.36 8.72
CA VAL A 129 -1.35 19.37 8.25
C VAL A 129 -1.86 20.12 9.48
N PHE A 130 -2.26 21.36 9.29
CA PHE A 130 -2.88 22.17 10.32
C PHE A 130 -3.96 23.06 9.71
N TYR A 131 -4.93 23.43 10.53
CA TYR A 131 -5.87 24.50 10.23
C TYR A 131 -6.01 25.39 11.47
N GLU A 132 -6.35 26.64 11.22
CA GLU A 132 -6.53 27.67 12.23
C GLU A 132 -7.95 28.22 12.13
N TYR A 133 -8.47 28.69 13.25
CA TYR A 133 -9.80 29.30 13.34
C TYR A 133 -9.78 30.43 14.37
N SER A 134 -10.58 31.47 14.15
CA SER A 134 -10.72 32.54 15.14
C SER A 134 -11.82 32.20 16.16
N ASN A 135 -11.69 32.77 17.35
CA ASN A 135 -12.69 32.67 18.40
C ASN A 135 -14.04 33.23 17.93
N ASP A 136 -14.02 34.38 17.27
CA ASP A 136 -15.19 35.03 16.69
C ASP A 136 -15.89 34.15 15.64
N ALA A 137 -15.12 33.47 14.78
CA ALA A 137 -15.71 32.57 13.78
C ALA A 137 -16.45 31.41 14.43
N VAL A 138 -16.00 30.91 15.59
CA VAL A 138 -16.70 29.83 16.30
C VAL A 138 -17.91 30.37 17.09
N ASN A 139 -17.81 31.56 17.67
CA ASN A 139 -18.86 32.14 18.52
C ASN A 139 -20.04 32.73 17.73
N PHE A 140 -19.79 33.20 16.50
CA PHE A 140 -20.81 33.80 15.64
C PHE A 140 -21.37 32.85 14.58
N ASP A 141 -20.90 31.60 14.52
CA ASP A 141 -21.45 30.61 13.60
C ASP A 141 -22.76 30.02 14.12
N SER A 142 -23.66 29.69 13.20
CA SER A 142 -24.93 29.01 13.49
C SER A 142 -24.79 27.50 13.76
N ASP A 143 -23.68 26.87 13.33
CA ASP A 143 -23.38 25.46 13.56
C ASP A 143 -22.70 25.24 14.92
N ALA A 144 -23.46 24.74 15.89
CA ALA A 144 -22.96 24.39 17.22
C ALA A 144 -21.88 23.28 17.22
N LYS A 145 -21.67 22.57 16.11
CA LYS A 145 -20.71 21.47 15.94
C LYS A 145 -19.60 21.75 14.93
N LEU A 146 -19.37 23.01 14.59
CA LEU A 146 -18.36 23.42 13.60
C LEU A 146 -16.99 22.75 13.83
N LEU A 147 -16.45 22.79 15.05
CA LEU A 147 -15.15 22.18 15.37
C LEU A 147 -15.14 20.64 15.24
N GLU A 148 -16.27 19.97 15.49
CA GLU A 148 -16.40 18.52 15.31
C GLU A 148 -16.33 18.15 13.83
N HIS A 149 -17.02 18.93 12.97
CA HIS A 149 -16.99 18.75 11.53
C HIS A 149 -15.59 18.99 10.95
N LEU A 150 -14.94 20.09 11.35
CA LEU A 150 -13.58 20.39 10.90
C LEU A 150 -12.58 19.31 11.31
N GLU A 151 -12.71 18.75 12.51
CA GLU A 151 -11.83 17.69 12.98
C GLU A 151 -12.06 16.35 12.26
N ARG A 152 -13.31 16.03 11.92
CA ARG A 152 -13.63 14.87 11.09
C ARG A 152 -13.03 15.00 9.70
N GLU A 153 -13.28 16.11 9.00
CA GLU A 153 -12.76 16.33 7.65
C GLU A 153 -11.22 16.34 7.62
N THR A 154 -10.59 16.94 8.62
CA THR A 154 -9.12 16.94 8.72
C THR A 154 -8.58 15.53 8.94
N THR A 155 -9.27 14.69 9.72
CA THR A 155 -8.87 13.29 9.93
C THR A 155 -9.01 12.46 8.66
N ASN A 156 -10.10 12.63 7.91
CA ASN A 156 -10.32 12.00 6.62
C ASN A 156 -9.24 12.44 5.62
N ALA A 157 -9.01 13.75 5.47
CA ALA A 157 -7.96 14.27 4.61
C ALA A 157 -6.58 13.68 4.93
N CYS A 158 -6.22 13.55 6.21
CA CYS A 158 -4.96 12.89 6.60
C CYS A 158 -4.89 11.42 6.17
N MET A 159 -6.00 10.67 6.26
CA MET A 159 -6.06 9.26 5.84
C MET A 159 -6.03 9.12 4.31
N THR A 160 -6.78 9.94 3.57
CA THR A 160 -6.69 10.02 2.11
C THR A 160 -5.25 10.28 1.66
N VAL A 161 -4.58 11.29 2.22
CA VAL A 161 -3.18 11.61 1.84
C VAL A 161 -2.23 10.45 2.16
N TYR A 162 -2.46 9.74 3.26
CA TYR A 162 -1.67 8.54 3.61
C TYR A 162 -1.87 7.41 2.60
N GLU A 163 -3.12 7.13 2.21
CA GLU A 163 -3.45 6.10 1.21
C GLU A 163 -2.95 6.48 -0.19
N ASP A 164 -3.11 7.74 -0.60
CA ASP A 164 -2.61 8.24 -1.88
C ASP A 164 -1.07 8.08 -1.96
N LYS A 165 -0.35 8.35 -0.86
CA LYS A 165 1.11 8.15 -0.83
C LYS A 165 1.47 6.66 -0.89
N LEU A 166 0.74 5.79 -0.19
CA LEU A 166 0.92 4.35 -0.26
C LEU A 166 0.66 3.81 -1.66
N GLN A 167 -0.39 4.28 -2.32
CA GLN A 167 -0.69 3.95 -3.70
C GLN A 167 0.46 4.34 -4.63
N LEU A 168 0.96 5.57 -4.52
CA LEU A 168 2.07 6.04 -5.34
C LEU A 168 3.30 5.13 -5.17
N ASP A 169 3.66 4.80 -3.93
CA ASP A 169 4.82 3.95 -3.66
C ASP A 169 4.65 2.51 -4.18
N LEU A 170 3.43 1.96 -4.15
CA LEU A 170 3.12 0.66 -4.76
C LEU A 170 3.23 0.71 -6.30
N LEU A 171 2.75 1.77 -6.93
CA LEU A 171 2.82 1.93 -8.39
C LEU A 171 4.25 2.15 -8.89
N THR A 172 5.10 2.84 -8.12
CA THR A 172 6.49 3.11 -8.51
C THR A 172 7.46 1.96 -8.21
N ASN A 173 7.18 1.14 -7.20
CA ASN A 173 8.06 0.06 -6.76
C ASN A 173 7.60 -1.35 -7.19
N ALA A 174 6.69 -1.45 -8.17
CA ALA A 174 6.29 -2.72 -8.75
C ALA A 174 7.49 -3.41 -9.44
N GLY A 175 7.80 -4.64 -9.02
CA GLY A 175 8.92 -5.40 -9.59
C GLY A 175 8.58 -6.13 -10.88
N LEU A 176 7.28 -6.41 -11.13
CA LEU A 176 6.80 -7.02 -12.36
C LEU A 176 5.92 -6.03 -13.12
N VAL A 177 6.51 -5.27 -14.04
CA VAL A 177 5.77 -4.32 -14.89
C VAL A 177 5.51 -4.96 -16.26
N LYS A 178 4.26 -4.91 -16.70
CA LYS A 178 3.80 -5.40 -18.00
C LYS A 178 2.92 -4.36 -18.68
N TYR A 179 2.84 -4.48 -20.00
CA TYR A 179 1.99 -3.66 -20.85
C TYR A 179 1.07 -4.58 -21.64
N ALA A 180 -0.15 -4.13 -21.93
CA ALA A 180 -1.05 -4.86 -22.81
C ALA A 180 -0.52 -4.88 -24.26
N GLY A 181 -0.85 -5.95 -24.99
CA GLY A 181 -0.47 -6.10 -26.39
C GLY A 181 1.04 -6.25 -26.58
N THR A 182 1.58 -5.48 -27.53
CA THR A 182 3.00 -5.51 -27.93
C THR A 182 3.81 -4.36 -27.37
N ALA A 183 3.21 -3.50 -26.55
CA ALA A 183 3.90 -2.35 -25.96
C ALA A 183 4.98 -2.80 -24.98
N THR A 184 6.06 -2.02 -24.90
CA THR A 184 7.17 -2.22 -23.95
C THR A 184 7.34 -1.04 -22.99
N GLN A 185 6.64 0.06 -23.26
CA GLN A 185 6.67 1.31 -22.51
C GLN A 185 5.32 2.06 -22.61
N ASN A 186 5.09 3.02 -21.72
CA ASN A 186 3.81 3.74 -21.65
C ASN A 186 3.42 4.39 -22.99
N SER A 187 4.37 5.02 -23.68
CA SER A 187 4.14 5.79 -24.92
C SER A 187 3.72 4.94 -26.12
N GLU A 188 3.84 3.61 -26.02
CA GLU A 188 3.45 2.67 -27.08
C GLU A 188 2.03 2.12 -26.90
N LEU A 189 1.39 2.40 -25.76
CA LEU A 189 0.03 1.98 -25.50
C LEU A 189 -0.94 2.73 -26.42
N SER A 190 -1.60 1.98 -27.29
CA SER A 190 -2.54 2.48 -28.31
C SER A 190 -3.89 1.74 -28.23
N HIS A 191 -4.81 2.11 -29.11
CA HIS A 191 -6.11 1.45 -29.24
C HIS A 191 -5.96 -0.07 -29.41
N GLY A 192 -6.90 -0.84 -28.87
CA GLY A 192 -6.89 -2.31 -28.89
C GLY A 192 -5.93 -2.98 -27.89
N MET A 193 -5.15 -2.20 -27.13
CA MET A 193 -4.34 -2.64 -25.99
C MET A 193 -5.11 -2.55 -24.65
N GLU A 194 -6.38 -2.96 -24.69
CA GLU A 194 -7.21 -3.16 -23.49
C GLU A 194 -6.76 -4.38 -22.70
N LEU A 195 -7.19 -4.45 -21.44
CA LEU A 195 -7.03 -5.63 -20.60
C LEU A 195 -7.76 -6.82 -21.21
N LYS A 196 -7.04 -7.92 -21.49
CA LYS A 196 -7.63 -9.17 -21.99
C LYS A 196 -7.47 -10.30 -20.98
N TYR A 197 -8.35 -11.29 -21.06
CA TYR A 197 -8.29 -12.49 -20.20
C TYR A 197 -6.94 -13.22 -20.31
N ALA A 198 -6.37 -13.30 -21.52
CA ALA A 198 -5.07 -13.90 -21.76
C ALA A 198 -3.93 -13.17 -21.03
N ASP A 199 -4.01 -11.86 -20.87
CA ASP A 199 -3.01 -11.08 -20.15
C ASP A 199 -3.06 -11.36 -18.64
N LEU A 200 -4.27 -11.53 -18.09
CA LEU A 200 -4.47 -11.91 -16.69
C LEU A 200 -3.94 -13.32 -16.40
N VAL A 201 -4.20 -14.29 -17.28
CA VAL A 201 -3.67 -15.66 -17.12
C VAL A 201 -2.14 -15.65 -17.18
N LYS A 202 -1.54 -14.93 -18.12
CA LYS A 202 -0.07 -14.77 -18.21
C LYS A 202 0.50 -14.07 -16.97
N LEU A 203 -0.20 -13.06 -16.45
CA LEU A 203 0.18 -12.37 -15.22
C LEU A 203 0.19 -13.33 -14.03
N GLY A 204 -0.84 -14.17 -13.90
CA GLY A 204 -0.94 -15.20 -12.87
C GLY A 204 0.22 -16.20 -12.92
N ILE A 205 0.59 -16.66 -14.13
CA ILE A 205 1.72 -17.57 -14.35
C ILE A 205 3.04 -16.93 -13.92
N ASP A 206 3.30 -15.67 -14.26
CA ASP A 206 4.57 -15.03 -13.90
C ASP A 206 4.64 -14.72 -12.40
N LEU A 207 3.52 -14.41 -11.76
CA LEU A 207 3.44 -14.33 -10.30
C LEU A 207 3.68 -15.69 -9.64
N ASP A 208 3.22 -16.80 -10.23
CA ASP A 208 3.52 -18.15 -9.77
C ASP A 208 5.03 -18.47 -9.87
N LYS A 209 5.67 -18.10 -10.99
CA LYS A 209 7.14 -18.23 -11.15
C LYS A 209 7.91 -17.41 -10.11
N ASN A 210 7.42 -16.22 -9.76
CA ASN A 210 7.97 -15.38 -8.71
C ASN A 210 7.68 -15.88 -7.29
N ARG A 211 7.04 -17.06 -7.14
CA ARG A 211 6.63 -17.65 -5.86
C ARG A 211 5.79 -16.69 -5.02
N CYS A 212 4.93 -15.92 -5.70
CA CYS A 212 3.95 -15.10 -5.02
C CYS A 212 2.90 -16.01 -4.37
N PRO A 213 2.60 -15.88 -3.07
CA PRO A 213 1.54 -16.65 -2.44
C PRO A 213 0.19 -16.40 -3.15
N LYS A 214 -0.66 -17.43 -3.18
CA LYS A 214 -2.05 -17.35 -3.64
C LYS A 214 -3.04 -17.19 -2.48
N GLN A 215 -2.53 -17.04 -1.26
CA GLN A 215 -3.33 -16.73 -0.09
C GLN A 215 -3.03 -15.29 0.30
N THR A 216 -4.01 -14.61 0.88
CA THR A 216 -3.81 -13.25 1.40
C THR A 216 -4.39 -13.14 2.79
N LYS A 217 -3.63 -12.54 3.71
CA LYS A 217 -4.10 -12.23 5.05
C LYS A 217 -4.78 -10.87 5.02
N ILE A 218 -5.96 -10.81 5.63
CA ILE A 218 -6.72 -9.56 5.75
C ILE A 218 -6.95 -9.30 7.22
N ILE A 219 -6.66 -8.07 7.64
CA ILE A 219 -7.01 -7.61 8.97
C ILE A 219 -8.52 -7.40 9.01
N THR A 220 -9.19 -8.11 9.91
CA THR A 220 -10.63 -8.04 10.12
C THR A 220 -10.95 -7.60 11.55
N GLY A 221 -12.19 -7.15 11.75
CA GLY A 221 -12.71 -6.73 13.05
C GLY A 221 -12.42 -5.26 13.39
N THR A 222 -13.30 -4.69 14.22
CA THR A 222 -13.27 -3.27 14.64
C THR A 222 -12.04 -2.90 15.49
N ARG A 223 -11.33 -3.89 16.03
CA ARG A 223 -10.11 -3.70 16.84
C ARG A 223 -8.82 -3.79 16.02
N LEU A 224 -8.90 -4.14 14.73
CA LEU A 224 -7.76 -4.24 13.80
C LEU A 224 -6.63 -5.19 14.26
N THR A 225 -6.98 -6.23 15.03
CA THR A 225 -6.01 -7.23 15.53
C THR A 225 -6.32 -8.65 15.06
N ASP A 226 -7.52 -8.91 14.55
CA ASP A 226 -7.90 -10.22 14.05
C ASP A 226 -7.49 -10.32 12.58
N THR A 227 -6.97 -11.47 12.15
CA THR A 227 -6.54 -11.70 10.77
C THR A 227 -7.22 -12.92 10.21
N ARG A 228 -7.76 -12.82 9.00
CA ARG A 228 -8.34 -13.94 8.26
C ARG A 228 -7.54 -14.19 7.00
N THR A 229 -7.17 -15.45 6.79
CA THR A 229 -6.51 -15.87 5.54
C THR A 229 -7.57 -16.26 4.54
N ILE A 230 -7.56 -15.63 3.36
CA ILE A 230 -8.39 -16.06 2.23
C ILE A 230 -7.55 -16.96 1.31
N PRO A 231 -7.97 -18.20 1.06
CA PRO A 231 -7.27 -19.10 0.15
C PRO A 231 -7.58 -18.78 -1.32
N ASP A 232 -6.59 -19.03 -2.18
CA ASP A 232 -6.67 -19.03 -3.64
C ASP A 232 -7.16 -17.73 -4.30
N CYS A 233 -6.66 -16.59 -3.81
CA CYS A 233 -6.82 -15.32 -4.48
C CYS A 233 -5.61 -14.40 -4.30
N ARG A 234 -5.27 -13.66 -5.36
CA ARG A 234 -4.43 -12.46 -5.28
C ARG A 234 -5.31 -11.22 -5.47
N ILE A 235 -4.94 -10.12 -4.85
CA ILE A 235 -5.77 -8.92 -4.87
C ILE A 235 -5.25 -7.98 -5.95
N ALA A 236 -6.17 -7.54 -6.80
CA ALA A 236 -5.92 -6.56 -7.85
C ALA A 236 -6.71 -5.29 -7.57
N TYR A 237 -6.06 -4.14 -7.69
CA TYR A 237 -6.62 -2.82 -7.55
C TYR A 237 -6.73 -2.15 -8.92
N VAL A 238 -7.91 -1.61 -9.21
CA VAL A 238 -8.23 -0.94 -10.48
C VAL A 238 -9.01 0.35 -10.23
N GLY A 239 -8.96 1.26 -11.20
CA GLY A 239 -9.87 2.41 -11.27
C GLY A 239 -11.25 2.02 -11.80
N SER A 240 -12.25 2.88 -11.56
CA SER A 240 -13.62 2.70 -12.06
C SER A 240 -13.71 2.59 -13.58
N GLU A 241 -12.77 3.21 -14.29
CA GLU A 241 -12.70 3.24 -15.75
C GLU A 241 -12.48 1.86 -16.37
N LEU A 242 -11.94 0.90 -15.62
CA LEU A 242 -11.74 -0.47 -16.10
C LEU A 242 -12.97 -1.37 -15.90
N ILE A 243 -14.00 -0.95 -15.16
CA ILE A 243 -15.19 -1.77 -14.89
C ILE A 243 -15.86 -2.26 -16.19
N PRO A 244 -16.15 -1.41 -17.21
CA PRO A 244 -16.79 -1.89 -18.43
C PRO A 244 -15.95 -2.95 -19.16
N THR A 245 -14.62 -2.79 -19.13
CA THR A 245 -13.69 -3.76 -19.75
C THR A 245 -13.69 -5.09 -19.01
N LEU A 246 -13.80 -5.06 -17.68
CA LEU A 246 -13.86 -6.26 -16.84
C LEU A 246 -15.18 -7.01 -17.01
N GLU A 247 -16.31 -6.30 -17.02
CA GLU A 247 -17.65 -6.90 -17.18
C GLU A 247 -17.85 -7.50 -18.58
N ALA A 248 -17.28 -6.89 -19.62
CA ALA A 248 -17.35 -7.40 -20.99
C ALA A 248 -16.36 -8.54 -21.29
N MET A 249 -15.49 -8.92 -20.34
CA MET A 249 -14.42 -9.87 -20.58
C MET A 249 -14.93 -11.31 -20.73
N VAL A 250 -14.43 -12.02 -21.75
CA VAL A 250 -14.71 -13.44 -21.99
C VAL A 250 -13.49 -14.33 -21.74
N ASP A 251 -13.72 -15.55 -21.29
CA ASP A 251 -12.69 -16.56 -21.05
C ASP A 251 -12.31 -17.33 -22.34
N TYR A 252 -11.41 -18.32 -22.23
CA TYR A 252 -11.01 -19.16 -23.37
C TYR A 252 -12.13 -20.03 -23.95
N HIS A 253 -13.27 -20.15 -23.27
CA HIS A 253 -14.45 -20.88 -23.72
C HIS A 253 -15.55 -19.94 -24.22
N ASN A 254 -15.25 -18.65 -24.43
CA ASN A 254 -16.19 -17.60 -24.80
C ASN A 254 -17.34 -17.41 -23.81
N LYS A 255 -17.12 -17.71 -22.53
CA LYS A 255 -18.06 -17.44 -21.43
C LYS A 255 -17.65 -16.17 -20.70
N PRO A 256 -18.59 -15.48 -20.01
CA PRO A 256 -18.24 -14.35 -19.16
C PRO A 256 -17.19 -14.74 -18.12
N ALA A 257 -16.06 -14.04 -18.10
CA ALA A 257 -14.95 -14.34 -17.20
C ALA A 257 -15.11 -13.67 -15.83
N PHE A 258 -15.85 -12.57 -15.77
CA PHE A 258 -16.12 -11.83 -14.54
C PHE A 258 -17.21 -12.51 -13.72
N ILE A 259 -16.86 -12.85 -12.47
CA ILE A 259 -17.79 -13.38 -11.49
C ILE A 259 -18.03 -12.27 -10.46
N PRO A 260 -19.23 -11.67 -10.42
CA PRO A 260 -19.55 -10.62 -9.45
C PRO A 260 -19.47 -11.11 -8.00
N ALA A 261 -19.09 -10.20 -7.08
CA ALA A 261 -18.87 -10.52 -5.67
C ALA A 261 -20.07 -11.21 -5.01
N HIS A 262 -21.30 -10.76 -5.31
CA HIS A 262 -22.53 -11.29 -4.70
C HIS A 262 -22.73 -12.80 -4.95
N GLN A 263 -22.15 -13.37 -6.02
CA GLN A 263 -22.30 -14.80 -6.34
C GLN A 263 -21.48 -15.71 -5.41
N TYR A 264 -20.41 -15.20 -4.78
CA TYR A 264 -19.53 -15.99 -3.92
C TYR A 264 -19.32 -15.39 -2.52
N ALA A 265 -19.89 -14.21 -2.26
CA ALA A 265 -19.78 -13.49 -0.99
C ALA A 265 -20.15 -14.35 0.22
N ALA A 266 -21.17 -15.22 0.10
CA ALA A 266 -21.63 -16.04 1.22
C ALA A 266 -20.58 -17.04 1.72
N GLY A 267 -19.64 -17.45 0.86
CA GLY A 267 -18.59 -18.42 1.18
C GLY A 267 -17.28 -17.80 1.66
N THR A 268 -17.17 -16.47 1.75
CA THR A 268 -15.90 -15.80 2.04
C THR A 268 -16.08 -14.45 2.70
N THR A 269 -14.98 -13.82 3.13
CA THR A 269 -14.99 -12.41 3.55
C THR A 269 -14.64 -11.57 2.33
N LEU A 270 -15.45 -10.56 2.04
CA LEU A 270 -15.16 -9.60 0.96
C LEU A 270 -14.22 -8.51 1.46
N LEU A 271 -13.31 -8.08 0.60
CA LEU A 271 -12.54 -6.87 0.83
C LEU A 271 -13.40 -5.64 0.57
N LYS A 272 -13.02 -4.53 1.20
CA LYS A 272 -13.70 -3.26 0.94
C LYS A 272 -13.39 -2.79 -0.47
N GLY A 273 -14.46 -2.45 -1.21
CA GLY A 273 -14.39 -2.12 -2.63
C GLY A 273 -14.29 -3.33 -3.56
N GLU A 274 -14.37 -4.57 -3.04
CA GLU A 274 -14.36 -5.77 -3.88
C GLU A 274 -15.63 -5.86 -4.74
N VAL A 275 -15.45 -5.89 -6.06
CA VAL A 275 -16.57 -5.96 -7.03
C VAL A 275 -16.76 -7.36 -7.61
N GLY A 276 -15.71 -8.18 -7.63
CA GLY A 276 -15.77 -9.52 -8.20
C GLY A 276 -14.40 -10.18 -8.34
N ARG A 277 -14.37 -11.32 -9.03
CA ARG A 277 -13.15 -12.08 -9.32
C ARG A 277 -13.01 -12.46 -10.80
N ILE A 278 -11.78 -12.50 -11.30
CA ILE A 278 -11.41 -12.97 -12.65
C ILE A 278 -10.06 -13.69 -12.58
N ALA A 279 -9.92 -14.85 -13.25
CA ALA A 279 -8.63 -15.53 -13.49
C ALA A 279 -7.73 -15.72 -12.24
N GLY A 280 -8.32 -15.95 -11.05
CA GLY A 280 -7.59 -16.10 -9.79
C GLY A 280 -7.25 -14.80 -9.06
N PHE A 281 -7.76 -13.67 -9.55
CA PHE A 281 -7.65 -12.35 -8.92
C PHE A 281 -9.00 -11.90 -8.36
N ARG A 282 -8.99 -11.30 -7.16
CA ARG A 282 -10.10 -10.52 -6.63
C ARG A 282 -9.88 -9.06 -6.96
N ILE A 283 -10.90 -8.43 -7.53
CA ILE A 283 -10.82 -7.08 -8.06
C ILE A 283 -11.43 -6.11 -7.04
N ILE A 284 -10.61 -5.16 -6.61
CA ILE A 284 -11.01 -4.03 -5.79
C ILE A 284 -11.03 -2.79 -6.67
N VAL A 285 -12.19 -2.12 -6.72
CA VAL A 285 -12.31 -0.82 -7.37
C VAL A 285 -11.98 0.26 -6.34
N VAL A 286 -10.95 1.04 -6.64
CA VAL A 286 -10.55 2.20 -5.84
C VAL A 286 -11.11 3.45 -6.51
N PRO A 287 -12.00 4.23 -5.86
CA PRO A 287 -12.62 5.40 -6.46
C PRO A 287 -11.63 6.47 -6.94
N ARG A 288 -10.47 6.56 -6.27
CA ARG A 288 -9.41 7.54 -6.57
C ARG A 288 -8.13 6.86 -7.08
N MET A 289 -8.26 5.81 -7.89
CA MET A 289 -7.08 5.15 -8.45
C MET A 289 -6.28 6.12 -9.33
N MET A 290 -5.01 6.36 -8.99
CA MET A 290 -4.07 7.14 -9.80
C MET A 290 -3.86 6.50 -11.19
N LYS A 291 -3.78 7.34 -12.22
CA LYS A 291 -3.50 6.95 -13.61
C LYS A 291 -2.43 7.85 -14.23
N TRP A 292 -1.80 7.40 -15.31
CA TRP A 292 -0.91 8.25 -16.11
C TRP A 292 -1.70 8.87 -17.27
N ALA A 293 -2.22 10.07 -17.04
CA ALA A 293 -3.02 10.79 -18.03
C ALA A 293 -2.16 11.29 -19.20
N GLY A 294 -2.59 11.01 -20.44
CA GLY A 294 -1.94 11.51 -21.66
C GLY A 294 -0.49 11.06 -21.90
N VAL A 295 -0.09 9.90 -21.35
CA VAL A 295 1.28 9.34 -21.52
C VAL A 295 1.33 8.23 -22.57
N GLY A 296 0.18 7.79 -23.07
CA GLY A 296 0.06 6.79 -24.15
C GLY A 296 0.50 7.31 -25.51
N ALA A 297 0.26 6.49 -26.54
CA ALA A 297 0.39 6.89 -27.93
C ALA A 297 -0.62 8.00 -28.29
N GLU A 298 -0.42 8.64 -29.45
CA GLU A 298 -1.36 9.61 -30.00
C GLU A 298 -2.74 8.96 -30.17
N ALA A 299 -3.76 9.61 -29.59
CA ALA A 299 -5.12 9.12 -29.55
C ALA A 299 -5.86 9.48 -30.83
N THR A 300 -5.98 8.50 -31.72
CA THR A 300 -6.76 8.58 -32.95
C THR A 300 -8.22 8.18 -32.76
N ASP A 301 -8.51 7.32 -31.78
CA ASP A 301 -9.85 6.80 -31.50
C ASP A 301 -10.52 7.59 -30.36
N ALA A 302 -11.76 8.04 -30.61
CA ALA A 302 -12.56 8.77 -29.65
C ALA A 302 -13.27 7.88 -28.62
N ALA A 303 -13.26 6.55 -28.78
CA ALA A 303 -13.89 5.60 -27.86
C ALA A 303 -13.07 5.31 -26.59
N TYR A 304 -11.86 5.87 -26.47
CA TYR A 304 -10.97 5.65 -25.34
C TYR A 304 -10.74 6.92 -24.54
N TYR A 305 -10.43 6.75 -23.26
CA TYR A 305 -9.99 7.86 -22.41
C TYR A 305 -8.69 8.47 -22.94
N LYS A 306 -8.68 9.81 -23.08
CA LYS A 306 -7.54 10.57 -23.56
C LYS A 306 -7.40 11.91 -22.85
N THR A 307 -6.15 12.34 -22.72
CA THR A 307 -5.78 13.67 -22.20
C THR A 307 -4.75 14.27 -23.16
N ASN A 308 -4.93 15.53 -23.56
CA ASN A 308 -4.02 16.22 -24.49
C ASN A 308 -3.73 15.42 -25.76
N ASN A 309 -4.75 14.82 -26.36
CA ASN A 309 -4.68 13.97 -27.57
C ASN A 309 -3.82 12.71 -27.45
N LYS A 310 -3.48 12.26 -26.24
CA LYS A 310 -2.81 10.97 -25.99
C LYS A 310 -3.67 10.08 -25.13
N TYR A 311 -3.56 8.76 -25.31
CA TYR A 311 -4.31 7.81 -24.49
C TYR A 311 -3.90 7.90 -23.03
N ASP A 312 -4.88 7.78 -22.14
CA ASP A 312 -4.63 7.62 -20.71
C ASP A 312 -4.23 6.17 -20.41
N VAL A 313 -3.23 6.00 -19.53
CA VAL A 313 -2.74 4.67 -19.13
C VAL A 313 -3.23 4.34 -17.73
N PHE A 314 -3.96 3.23 -17.62
CA PHE A 314 -4.59 2.76 -16.39
C PHE A 314 -3.80 1.59 -15.78
N PRO A 315 -3.62 1.58 -14.45
CA PRO A 315 -3.00 0.47 -13.76
C PRO A 315 -4.00 -0.65 -13.44
N PHE A 316 -3.62 -1.88 -13.72
CA PHE A 316 -4.11 -3.09 -13.07
C PHE A 316 -3.02 -3.55 -12.10
N LEU A 317 -3.13 -3.13 -10.83
CA LEU A 317 -2.12 -3.33 -9.80
C LEU A 317 -2.43 -4.58 -8.98
N VAL A 318 -1.59 -5.61 -9.04
CA VAL A 318 -1.69 -6.81 -8.19
C VAL A 318 -0.70 -6.72 -7.05
N VAL A 319 -1.19 -6.92 -5.83
CA VAL A 319 -0.37 -6.94 -4.62
C VAL A 319 -0.48 -8.32 -3.96
N GLY A 320 0.65 -9.02 -3.89
CA GLY A 320 0.75 -10.28 -3.15
C GLY A 320 0.91 -10.10 -1.64
N ASP A 321 0.62 -11.16 -0.89
CA ASP A 321 0.82 -11.19 0.56
C ASP A 321 2.29 -11.00 0.94
N GLU A 322 2.50 -10.25 2.03
CA GLU A 322 3.83 -9.87 2.56
C GLU A 322 4.72 -9.10 1.56
N ALA A 323 4.15 -8.56 0.47
CA ALA A 323 4.93 -7.89 -0.56
C ALA A 323 5.57 -6.58 -0.07
N PHE A 324 4.93 -5.88 0.87
CA PHE A 324 5.39 -4.62 1.44
C PHE A 324 5.03 -4.50 2.93
N THR A 325 5.71 -3.60 3.60
CA THR A 325 5.45 -3.25 5.00
C THR A 325 5.35 -1.74 5.13
N THR A 326 4.31 -1.26 5.79
CA THR A 326 4.21 0.14 6.24
C THR A 326 4.93 0.30 7.57
N ILE A 327 5.70 1.38 7.68
CA ILE A 327 6.51 1.66 8.86
C ILE A 327 5.94 2.88 9.57
N GLY A 328 5.50 2.66 10.80
CA GLY A 328 5.15 3.70 11.74
C GLY A 328 6.31 4.01 12.70
N PHE A 329 6.14 5.08 13.47
CA PHE A 329 7.04 5.42 14.57
C PHE A 329 6.25 5.44 15.87
N GLN A 330 6.83 4.92 16.96
CA GLN A 330 6.18 4.93 18.26
C GLN A 330 6.21 6.34 18.87
N SER A 331 5.31 7.22 18.43
CA SER A 331 5.13 8.57 19.00
C SER A 331 4.16 8.54 20.19
N GLY A 332 4.60 7.98 21.32
CA GLY A 332 3.86 8.03 22.59
C GLY A 332 2.95 6.82 22.85
N GLY A 333 2.44 6.70 24.08
CA GLY A 333 1.73 5.52 24.61
C GLY A 333 0.28 5.35 24.14
N GLY A 334 -0.12 6.00 23.05
CA GLY A 334 -1.44 5.84 22.44
C GLY A 334 -1.33 5.12 21.10
N ASN A 335 -2.25 4.18 20.84
CA ASN A 335 -2.29 3.35 19.63
C ASN A 335 -2.80 4.11 18.36
N GLY A 336 -2.64 5.44 18.31
CA GLY A 336 -3.11 6.27 17.19
C GLY A 336 -2.05 6.47 16.12
N LYS A 337 -2.42 6.28 14.84
CA LYS A 337 -1.53 6.56 13.68
C LYS A 337 -1.13 8.04 13.59
N PHE A 338 -2.02 8.95 14.03
CA PHE A 338 -1.82 10.40 14.01
C PHE A 338 -1.57 10.92 15.43
N THR A 339 -0.60 11.82 15.56
CA THR A 339 -0.49 12.67 16.75
C THR A 339 -1.28 13.95 16.49
N THR A 340 -2.40 14.11 17.17
CA THR A 340 -3.25 15.31 17.10
C THR A 340 -2.91 16.26 18.25
N ILE A 341 -2.82 17.56 17.97
CA ILE A 341 -2.82 18.64 18.96
C ILE A 341 -3.96 19.56 18.59
N HIS A 342 -4.92 19.71 19.50
CA HIS A 342 -5.99 20.70 19.40
C HIS A 342 -5.82 21.71 20.53
N LYS A 343 -5.70 22.99 20.18
CA LYS A 343 -5.73 24.10 21.13
C LYS A 343 -6.84 25.08 20.73
N LYS A 344 -7.76 25.31 21.67
CA LYS A 344 -8.78 26.35 21.54
C LYS A 344 -8.14 27.73 21.69
N ALA A 345 -8.73 28.73 21.05
CA ALA A 345 -8.39 30.14 21.24
C ALA A 345 -8.44 30.49 22.75
N GLY A 346 -7.45 31.24 23.22
CA GLY A 346 -7.33 31.71 24.59
C GLY A 346 -5.88 31.86 25.06
N GLU A 347 -5.69 31.99 26.37
CA GLU A 347 -4.36 32.25 26.97
C GLU A 347 -3.29 31.22 26.58
N ALA A 348 -3.69 29.96 26.35
CA ALA A 348 -2.76 28.88 25.98
C ALA A 348 -2.26 28.94 24.52
N THR A 349 -2.90 29.75 23.66
CA THR A 349 -2.45 30.06 22.28
C THR A 349 -1.85 31.45 22.17
N ALA A 350 -1.96 32.28 23.22
CA ALA A 350 -1.37 33.61 23.24
C ALA A 350 0.15 33.56 22.98
N SER A 351 0.59 34.40 22.06
CA SER A 351 1.99 34.51 21.65
C SER A 351 2.30 35.95 21.25
N SER A 352 3.56 36.28 20.98
CA SER A 352 3.90 37.63 20.49
C SER A 352 3.25 37.97 19.14
N ALA A 353 2.81 36.97 18.37
CA ALA A 353 2.10 37.15 17.11
C ALA A 353 0.57 37.22 17.27
N ASP A 354 0.03 36.62 18.34
CA ASP A 354 -1.38 36.70 18.74
C ASP A 354 -1.44 36.98 20.26
N PRO A 355 -1.25 38.24 20.69
CA PRO A 355 -1.09 38.57 22.11
C PRO A 355 -2.34 38.30 22.96
N TYR A 356 -3.50 38.24 22.31
CA TYR A 356 -4.80 38.04 22.95
C TYR A 356 -5.28 36.58 22.84
N GLY A 357 -4.62 35.76 22.02
CA GLY A 357 -5.00 34.36 21.80
C GLY A 357 -6.32 34.21 21.07
N GLU A 358 -6.66 35.14 20.17
CA GLU A 358 -7.92 35.13 19.42
C GLU A 358 -8.00 34.01 18.38
N THR A 359 -6.88 33.35 18.10
CA THR A 359 -6.79 32.21 17.19
C THR A 359 -6.56 30.88 17.92
N GLY A 360 -7.33 29.88 17.52
CA GLY A 360 -7.16 28.48 17.87
C GLY A 360 -6.62 27.69 16.68
N PHE A 361 -6.04 26.51 16.95
CA PHE A 361 -5.53 25.65 15.89
C PHE A 361 -5.70 24.17 16.22
N THR A 362 -5.82 23.39 15.17
CA THR A 362 -5.66 21.94 15.23
C THR A 362 -4.56 21.51 14.28
N SER A 363 -3.63 20.69 14.77
CA SER A 363 -2.55 20.13 13.95
C SER A 363 -2.52 18.62 14.09
N LYS A 364 -2.35 17.93 12.96
CA LYS A 364 -2.15 16.49 12.90
C LYS A 364 -0.82 16.21 12.24
N LYS A 365 -0.02 15.33 12.85
CA LYS A 365 1.25 14.86 12.28
C LYS A 365 1.35 13.36 12.36
N TRP A 366 1.99 12.76 11.38
CA TRP A 366 2.25 11.32 11.35
C TRP A 366 3.60 11.01 10.73
N TRP A 367 4.05 9.79 10.99
CA TRP A 367 5.22 9.21 10.37
C TRP A 367 4.78 8.22 9.31
N TYR A 368 5.46 8.25 8.17
CA TYR A 368 5.24 7.35 7.07
C TYR A 368 6.57 6.76 6.61
N GLY A 369 6.60 5.46 6.40
CA GLY A 369 7.66 4.76 5.69
C GLY A 369 7.08 3.59 4.92
N PHE A 370 7.67 3.29 3.76
CA PHE A 370 7.27 2.20 2.89
C PHE A 370 8.48 1.32 2.59
N MET A 371 8.41 0.06 2.98
CA MET A 371 9.46 -0.90 2.74
C MET A 371 8.95 -2.02 1.82
N PRO A 372 9.40 -2.07 0.56
CA PRO A 372 9.09 -3.18 -0.32
C PRO A 372 9.91 -4.40 0.08
N GLN A 373 9.26 -5.44 0.59
CA GLN A 373 9.90 -6.68 1.02
C GLN A 373 10.19 -7.59 -0.19
N TYR A 374 9.16 -7.77 -1.02
CA TYR A 374 9.18 -8.62 -2.21
C TYR A 374 8.56 -7.88 -3.39
N VAL A 375 9.34 -7.01 -4.03
CA VAL A 375 8.92 -6.25 -5.22
C VAL A 375 8.42 -7.16 -6.33
N GLU A 376 8.93 -8.39 -6.45
CA GLU A 376 8.50 -9.37 -7.46
C GLU A 376 7.05 -9.87 -7.27
N ARG A 377 6.48 -9.66 -6.07
CA ARG A 377 5.08 -9.97 -5.72
C ARG A 377 4.15 -8.78 -5.95
N ILE A 378 4.70 -7.62 -6.36
CA ILE A 378 3.95 -6.44 -6.76
C ILE A 378 4.01 -6.39 -8.29
N ALA A 379 2.88 -6.63 -8.93
CA ALA A 379 2.79 -6.61 -10.38
C ALA A 379 1.89 -5.50 -10.86
N LEU A 380 2.30 -4.87 -11.96
CA LEU A 380 1.61 -3.74 -12.55
C LEU A 380 1.43 -4.01 -14.04
N LEU A 381 0.19 -4.28 -14.44
CA LEU A 381 -0.17 -4.38 -15.85
C LEU A 381 -0.79 -3.04 -16.28
N LYS A 382 -0.18 -2.40 -17.27
CA LYS A 382 -0.61 -1.10 -17.80
C LYS A 382 -1.40 -1.28 -19.09
N VAL A 383 -2.58 -0.67 -19.14
CA VAL A 383 -3.55 -0.85 -20.22
C VAL A 383 -4.21 0.48 -20.60
N VAL A 384 -4.85 0.52 -21.77
CA VAL A 384 -5.82 1.57 -22.12
C VAL A 384 -7.25 1.10 -21.80
N ALA A 385 -8.16 2.04 -21.58
CA ALA A 385 -9.56 1.75 -21.26
C ALA A 385 -10.51 2.43 -22.26
N LYS A 386 -11.59 1.72 -22.61
CA LYS A 386 -12.72 2.25 -23.38
C LYS A 386 -13.69 3.02 -22.47
N MET A 387 -14.30 4.07 -23.00
CA MET A 387 -15.31 4.88 -22.31
C MET A 387 -16.67 4.20 -22.26
#